data_AF-A0A6I8NRA4-F1
#
_entry.id   AF-A0A6I8NRA4-F1
#
_cell.length_a   1.000
_cell.length_b   1.000
_cell.length_c   1.000
_cell.angle_alpha   90.00
_cell.angle_beta   90.00
_cell.angle_gamma   90.00
#
_symmetry.space_group_name_H-M   'P 1'
#
loop_
_entity.id
_entity.type
_entity.pdbx_description
1 polymer ?
#
loop_
_entity_poly.entity_id
_entity_poly.type
_entity_poly.pdbx_seq_one_letter_code
_entity_poly.pdbx_strand_id
1 'polypeptide(L)'
;MVLGSGGGTRASIACQATLTELAHHGLLDSIMYLSGVSGSTWCMSSLYARGDWSQELEEAEAEMRWRLTEGSWDLDVALEKAKWAADLERYSLTDFWAYFVVYEQTKMV
;
A
#
# COMPACT_ATOMS: atom_id res chain seq x y z
N MET A 1 16.92 -3.09 10.97
CA MET A 1 16.61 -2.65 9.59
C MET A 1 15.72 -3.70 8.96
N VAL A 2 14.68 -3.29 8.24
CA VAL A 2 13.79 -4.18 7.46
C VAL A 2 13.87 -3.80 5.99
N LEU A 3 13.97 -4.81 5.13
CA LEU A 3 14.11 -4.68 3.68
C LEU A 3 12.98 -5.46 2.97
N GLY A 4 12.00 -4.74 2.42
CA GLY A 4 10.88 -5.30 1.66
C GLY A 4 11.22 -5.51 0.19
N SER A 5 10.98 -6.71 -0.33
CA SER A 5 11.24 -7.04 -1.74
C SER A 5 10.12 -6.60 -2.68
N GLY A 6 10.38 -6.65 -3.99
CA GLY A 6 9.31 -6.60 -4.98
C GLY A 6 8.44 -7.86 -5.00
N GLY A 7 7.29 -7.77 -5.66
CA GLY A 7 6.37 -8.92 -5.80
C GLY A 7 4.88 -8.57 -5.77
N GLY A 8 4.50 -7.33 -6.09
CA GLY A 8 3.11 -6.88 -6.11
C GLY A 8 2.37 -7.13 -4.79
N THR A 9 1.11 -7.54 -4.88
CA THR A 9 0.23 -7.77 -3.72
C THR A 9 0.84 -8.78 -2.73
N ARG A 10 1.49 -9.84 -3.20
CA ARG A 10 2.17 -10.82 -2.32
C ARG A 10 3.22 -10.15 -1.43
N ALA A 11 4.05 -9.29 -1.99
CA ALA A 11 5.07 -8.58 -1.23
C ALA A 11 4.49 -7.50 -0.31
N SER A 12 3.35 -6.90 -0.70
CA SER A 12 2.60 -5.96 0.15
C SER A 12 2.06 -6.66 1.41
N ILE A 13 1.34 -7.79 1.24
CA ILE A 13 0.80 -8.60 2.34
C ILE A 13 1.91 -9.09 3.27
N ALA A 14 3.00 -9.63 2.70
CA ALA A 14 4.11 -10.13 3.49
C ALA A 14 4.81 -9.01 4.29
N CYS A 15 4.93 -7.81 3.70
CA CYS A 15 5.47 -6.64 4.39
C CYS A 15 4.60 -6.24 5.57
N GLN A 16 3.27 -6.16 5.37
CA GLN A 16 2.31 -5.83 6.43
C GLN A 16 2.42 -6.81 7.61
N ALA A 17 2.27 -8.11 7.33
CA ALA A 17 2.32 -9.15 8.36
C ALA A 17 3.66 -9.18 9.11
N THR A 18 4.77 -8.95 8.39
CA THR A 18 6.10 -8.86 9.02
C THR A 18 6.16 -7.70 10.03
N LEU A 19 5.61 -6.53 9.68
CA LEU A 19 5.60 -5.38 10.58
C LEU A 19 4.68 -5.60 11.78
N THR A 20 3.48 -6.18 11.57
CA THR A 20 2.57 -6.55 12.66
C THR A 20 3.26 -7.49 13.65
N GLU A 21 3.91 -8.55 13.17
CA GLU A 21 4.58 -9.52 14.04
C GLU A 21 5.79 -8.91 14.78
N LEU A 22 6.53 -8.02 14.12
CA LEU A 22 7.61 -7.27 14.78
C LEU A 22 7.06 -6.37 15.90
N ALA A 23 5.88 -5.78 15.72
CA ALA A 23 5.23 -4.99 16.76
C ALA A 23 4.79 -5.87 17.94
N HIS A 24 4.17 -7.04 17.67
CA HIS A 24 3.76 -8.01 18.70
C HIS A 24 4.91 -8.50 19.56
N HIS A 25 6.11 -8.62 18.99
CA HIS A 25 7.31 -8.99 19.72
C HIS A 25 8.07 -7.80 20.35
N GLY A 26 7.56 -6.57 20.23
CA GLY A 26 8.23 -5.36 20.75
C GLY A 26 9.55 -5.04 20.02
N LEU A 27 9.73 -5.55 18.81
CA LEU A 27 10.93 -5.37 17.99
C LEU A 27 10.79 -4.22 16.99
N LEU A 28 9.56 -3.76 16.71
CA LEU A 28 9.31 -2.68 15.75
C LEU A 28 10.04 -1.38 16.13
N ASP A 29 9.99 -0.99 17.41
CA ASP A 29 10.63 0.22 17.93
C ASP A 29 12.17 0.18 17.84
N SER A 30 12.75 -1.00 17.64
CA SER A 30 14.19 -1.19 17.44
C SER A 30 14.63 -0.94 15.98
N ILE A 31 13.69 -0.70 15.06
CA ILE A 31 13.97 -0.55 13.64
C ILE A 31 14.17 0.92 13.28
N MET A 32 15.41 1.29 12.95
CA MET A 32 15.72 2.64 12.48
C MET A 32 15.36 2.90 11.01
N TYR A 33 15.33 1.86 10.18
CA TYR A 33 15.05 1.98 8.75
C TYR A 33 14.17 0.83 8.25
N LEU A 34 13.08 1.23 7.58
CA LEU A 34 12.22 0.38 6.76
C LEU A 34 12.39 0.83 5.31
N SER A 35 12.88 -0.05 4.45
CA SER A 35 12.98 0.21 3.02
C SER A 35 12.25 -0.87 2.24
N GLY A 36 11.77 -0.54 1.03
CA GLY A 36 11.06 -1.48 0.19
C GLY A 36 11.02 -1.04 -1.26
N VAL A 37 10.74 -1.98 -2.15
CA VAL A 37 10.59 -1.73 -3.59
C VAL A 37 9.33 -2.39 -4.14
N SER A 38 8.74 -1.82 -5.19
CA SER A 38 7.58 -2.41 -5.90
C SER A 38 6.44 -2.77 -4.92
N GLY A 39 6.05 -4.04 -4.78
CA GLY A 39 4.92 -4.43 -3.95
C GLY A 39 5.01 -4.00 -2.48
N SER A 40 6.20 -4.07 -1.86
CA SER A 40 6.37 -3.59 -0.48
C SER A 40 6.16 -2.08 -0.34
N THR A 41 6.36 -1.28 -1.40
CA THR A 41 6.08 0.15 -1.32
C THR A 41 4.59 0.45 -1.23
N TRP A 42 3.71 -0.46 -1.65
CA TRP A 42 2.26 -0.28 -1.51
C TRP A 42 1.82 -0.37 -0.04
N CYS A 43 2.33 -1.39 0.68
CA CYS A 43 2.16 -1.50 2.13
C CYS A 43 2.73 -0.28 2.83
N MET A 44 3.99 0.08 2.54
CA MET A 44 4.63 1.25 3.15
C MET A 44 3.84 2.54 2.88
N SER A 45 3.42 2.80 1.64
CA SER A 45 2.64 4.02 1.33
C SER A 45 1.30 4.05 2.04
N SER A 46 0.62 2.89 2.17
CA SER A 46 -0.67 2.79 2.85
C SER A 46 -0.52 2.97 4.37
N LEU A 47 0.58 2.49 4.96
CA LEU A 47 0.89 2.69 6.38
C LEU A 47 1.30 4.13 6.66
N TYR A 48 2.29 4.68 5.94
CA TYR A 48 2.78 6.03 6.17
C TYR A 48 1.74 7.13 5.88
N ALA A 49 0.65 6.81 5.17
CA ALA A 49 -0.48 7.71 5.04
C ALA A 49 -1.29 7.88 6.33
N ARG A 50 -1.16 6.95 7.29
CA ARG A 50 -1.76 7.01 8.63
C ARG A 50 -0.86 7.80 9.57
N GLY A 51 -1.48 8.48 10.53
CA GLY A 51 -0.77 9.32 11.50
C GLY A 51 0.21 8.52 12.35
N ASP A 52 -0.30 7.67 13.25
CA ASP A 52 0.51 6.79 14.11
C ASP A 52 0.44 5.34 13.64
N TRP A 53 0.87 5.13 12.39
CA TRP A 53 0.78 3.84 11.71
C TRP A 53 1.40 2.67 12.48
N SER A 54 2.41 2.93 13.31
CA SER A 54 3.08 1.92 14.14
C SER A 54 2.19 1.35 15.24
N GLN A 55 1.22 2.13 15.72
CA GLN A 55 0.24 1.68 16.72
C GLN A 55 -1.02 1.09 16.07
N GLU A 56 -1.26 1.39 14.79
CA GLU A 56 -2.47 1.01 14.03
C GLU A 56 -2.23 -0.19 13.08
N LEU A 57 -1.19 -1.00 13.31
CA LEU A 57 -0.79 -2.07 12.38
C LEU A 57 -1.85 -3.16 12.19
N GLU A 58 -2.55 -3.55 13.27
CA GLU A 58 -3.61 -4.56 13.21
C GLU A 58 -4.82 -4.05 12.42
N GLU A 59 -5.17 -2.77 12.61
CA GLU A 59 -6.24 -2.10 11.89
C GLU A 59 -5.89 -1.95 10.41
N ALA A 60 -4.64 -1.60 10.10
CA ALA A 60 -4.14 -1.53 8.74
C ALA A 60 -4.12 -2.90 8.04
N GLU A 61 -3.79 -3.96 8.78
CA GLU A 61 -3.84 -5.32 8.28
C GLU A 61 -5.30 -5.76 8.01
N ALA A 62 -6.21 -5.46 8.92
CA ALA A 62 -7.64 -5.74 8.74
C ALA A 62 -8.22 -5.01 7.52
N GLU A 63 -7.88 -3.74 7.32
CA GLU A 63 -8.31 -2.97 6.14
C GLU A 63 -7.68 -3.51 4.85
N MET A 64 -6.40 -3.89 4.86
CA MET A 64 -5.77 -4.55 3.72
C MET A 64 -6.49 -5.85 3.38
N ARG A 65 -6.79 -6.68 4.38
CA ARG A 65 -7.54 -7.92 4.19
C ARG A 65 -8.92 -7.65 3.59
N TRP A 66 -9.68 -6.72 4.17
CA TRP A 66 -10.99 -6.34 3.66
C TRP A 66 -10.93 -5.89 2.19
N ARG A 67 -9.99 -4.99 1.85
CA ARG A 67 -9.79 -4.53 0.46
C ARG A 67 -9.52 -5.66 -0.52
N LEU A 68 -8.78 -6.69 -0.10
CA LEU A 68 -8.39 -7.81 -0.95
C LEU A 68 -9.45 -8.91 -1.07
N THR A 69 -10.34 -9.05 -0.08
CA THR A 69 -11.35 -10.13 -0.08
C THR A 69 -12.76 -9.63 -0.39
N GLU A 70 -13.16 -8.51 0.20
CA GLU A 70 -14.53 -7.97 0.11
C GLU A 70 -14.61 -6.65 -0.67
N GLY A 71 -13.48 -5.95 -0.81
CA GLY A 71 -13.40 -4.66 -1.49
C GLY A 71 -13.79 -4.75 -2.97
N SER A 72 -14.50 -3.73 -3.45
CA SER A 72 -14.79 -3.56 -4.87
C SER A 72 -13.85 -2.54 -5.51
N TRP A 73 -13.57 -2.77 -6.79
CA TRP A 73 -12.84 -1.82 -7.62
C TRP A 73 -13.80 -0.77 -8.16
N ASP A 74 -13.48 0.50 -7.94
CA ASP A 74 -14.25 1.60 -8.48
C ASP A 74 -13.66 2.02 -9.83
N LEU A 75 -14.12 1.37 -10.88
CA LEU A 75 -13.65 1.61 -12.25
C LEU A 75 -14.00 3.02 -12.74
N ASP A 76 -15.08 3.61 -12.24
CA ASP A 76 -15.48 4.97 -12.61
C ASP A 76 -14.50 5.97 -12.03
N VAL A 77 -14.15 5.84 -10.74
CA VAL A 77 -13.11 6.66 -10.11
C VAL A 77 -11.75 6.47 -10.78
N ALA A 78 -11.36 5.22 -11.09
CA ALA A 78 -10.11 4.95 -11.78
C ALA A 78 -10.05 5.60 -13.17
N LEU A 79 -11.16 5.51 -13.93
CA LEU A 79 -11.28 6.11 -15.25
C LEU A 79 -11.26 7.64 -15.19
N GLU A 80 -11.97 8.25 -14.26
CA GLU A 80 -11.96 9.71 -14.09
C GLU A 80 -10.57 10.23 -13.73
N LYS A 81 -9.85 9.54 -12.84
CA LYS A 81 -8.45 9.91 -12.52
C LYS A 81 -7.52 9.72 -13.71
N ALA A 82 -7.69 8.66 -14.50
CA ALA A 82 -6.89 8.43 -15.70
C ALA A 82 -7.17 9.47 -16.80
N LYS A 83 -8.43 9.89 -16.98
CA LYS A 83 -8.79 11.00 -17.88
C LYS A 83 -8.14 12.31 -17.44
N TRP A 84 -8.25 12.62 -16.15
CA TRP A 84 -7.60 13.80 -15.58
C TRP A 84 -6.08 13.78 -15.81
N ALA A 85 -5.44 12.63 -15.64
CA ALA A 85 -4.01 12.50 -15.90
C ALA A 85 -3.64 12.58 -17.39
N ALA A 86 -4.55 12.20 -18.29
CA ALA A 86 -4.35 12.33 -19.74
C ALA A 86 -4.27 13.78 -20.21
N ASP A 87 -4.86 14.72 -19.46
CA ASP A 87 -4.77 16.16 -19.72
C ASP A 87 -3.43 16.76 -19.24
N LEU A 88 -2.63 16.01 -18.47
CA LEU A 88 -1.30 16.46 -18.03
C LEU A 88 -0.28 16.30 -19.17
N GLU A 89 0.70 17.21 -19.23
CA GLU A 89 1.72 17.22 -20.28
C GLU A 89 2.56 15.94 -20.40
N ARG A 90 2.55 15.08 -19.37
CA ARG A 90 3.39 13.87 -19.27
C ARG A 90 2.60 12.61 -18.90
N TYR A 91 1.44 12.42 -19.51
CA TYR A 91 0.71 11.16 -19.38
C TYR A 91 1.50 9.97 -19.90
N SER A 92 1.42 8.86 -19.18
CA SER A 92 2.09 7.60 -19.50
C SER A 92 1.28 6.38 -19.07
N LEU A 93 1.74 5.19 -19.48
CA LEU A 93 1.16 3.93 -18.99
C LEU A 93 1.34 3.78 -17.47
N THR A 94 2.30 4.46 -16.86
CA THR A 94 2.46 4.48 -15.40
C THR A 94 1.30 5.18 -14.71
N ASP A 95 0.75 6.24 -15.30
CA ASP A 95 -0.43 6.93 -14.76
C ASP A 95 -1.67 6.05 -14.86
N PHE A 96 -1.88 5.44 -16.03
CA PHE A 96 -2.95 4.43 -16.20
C PHE A 96 -2.83 3.33 -15.14
N TRP A 97 -1.65 2.74 -14.99
CA TRP A 97 -1.41 1.68 -14.01
C TRP A 97 -1.59 2.16 -12.57
N ALA A 98 -1.17 3.38 -12.24
CA ALA A 98 -1.32 3.94 -10.90
C ALA A 98 -2.79 4.03 -10.49
N TYR A 99 -3.67 4.49 -11.38
CA TYR A 99 -5.09 4.66 -11.05
C TYR A 99 -5.92 3.39 -11.13
N PHE A 100 -5.59 2.46 -12.04
CA PHE A 100 -6.34 1.20 -12.18
C PHE A 100 -5.84 0.08 -11.28
N VAL A 101 -4.59 0.12 -10.82
CA VAL A 101 -3.99 -0.97 -10.03
C VAL A 101 -3.55 -0.49 -8.66
N VAL A 102 -2.67 0.50 -8.57
CA VAL A 102 -2.09 0.89 -7.26
C VAL A 102 -3.08 1.57 -6.36
N TYR A 103 -3.90 2.46 -6.92
CA TYR A 103 -4.89 3.20 -6.16
C TYR A 103 -5.82 2.24 -5.39
N GLU A 104 -6.28 1.17 -6.04
CA GLU A 104 -7.12 0.15 -5.41
C GLU A 104 -6.38 -0.63 -4.30
N GLN A 105 -5.06 -0.82 -4.43
CA GLN A 105 -4.23 -1.51 -3.44
C GLN A 105 -3.81 -0.63 -2.26
N THR A 106 -3.90 0.70 -2.39
CA THR A 106 -3.31 1.65 -1.43
C THR A 106 -4.30 2.66 -0.86
N LYS A 107 -5.49 2.82 -1.46
CA LYS A 107 -6.55 3.70 -0.96
C LYS A 107 -6.90 3.36 0.48
N MET A 108 -7.03 4.39 1.31
CA MET A 108 -7.61 4.26 2.65
C MET A 108 -9.13 4.18 2.51
N VAL A 109 -9.75 3.33 3.32
CA VAL A 109 -11.20 3.13 3.39
C VAL A 109 -11.79 3.97 4.52
#